data_AF-A0A929NVZ0-F1
#
_entry.id   AF-A0A929NVZ0-F1
#
_cell.length_a   1.000
_cell.length_b   1.000
_cell.length_c   1.000
_cell.angle_alpha   90.00
_cell.angle_beta   90.00
_cell.angle_gamma   90.00
#
_symmetry.space_group_name_H-M   'P 1'
#
loop_
_entity.id
_entity.type
_entity.pdbx_description
1 polymer ?
#
loop_
_entity_poly.entity_id
_entity_poly.type
_entity_poly.pdbx_seq_one_letter_code
_entity_poly.pdbx_strand_id
1 'polypeptide(L)'
;MNKPLKQSVRDHLDTYSLSEDQLNKLESLAEQNKPVTKHRISIYPFTMAGAVAAFLLVFFLAPYLQNQSGIQKKIAMEVVANHIKLKPLEIETSSIEGIRSYFKKLDFVPVNSQLVSQLGLELIGGRYCSLQGNIAAQLRVRKPGTNSVQTLYQTEYRKDVFENMPALEDGDKP
;
A
#
# COMPACT_ATOMS: atom_id res chain seq x y z
N MET A 1 -97.49 19.14 7.31
CA MET A 1 -96.58 18.70 8.39
C MET A 1 -95.34 18.11 7.74
N ASN A 2 -94.24 18.86 7.71
CA ASN A 2 -92.97 18.41 7.13
C ASN A 2 -92.18 17.66 8.20
N LYS A 3 -91.84 16.39 7.98
CA LYS A 3 -90.87 15.69 8.82
C LYS A 3 -89.51 16.37 8.70
N PRO A 4 -88.76 16.57 9.80
CA PRO A 4 -87.45 17.20 9.74
C PRO A 4 -86.48 16.35 8.89
N LEU A 5 -85.69 17.01 8.03
CA LEU A 5 -84.74 16.39 7.08
C LEU A 5 -83.86 15.32 7.72
N LYS A 6 -83.47 15.55 8.98
CA LYS A 6 -82.64 14.63 9.78
C LYS A 6 -83.30 13.27 10.03
N GLN A 7 -84.62 13.21 10.16
CA GLN A 7 -85.35 11.95 10.31
C GLN A 7 -85.39 11.19 8.98
N SER A 8 -85.63 11.88 7.86
CA SER A 8 -85.68 11.23 6.55
C SER A 8 -84.33 10.67 6.10
N VAL A 9 -83.23 11.33 6.46
CA VAL A 9 -81.87 10.83 6.20
C VAL A 9 -81.55 9.61 7.07
N ARG A 10 -81.99 9.62 8.34
CA ARG A 10 -81.76 8.50 9.26
C ARG A 10 -82.52 7.25 8.83
N ASP A 11 -83.79 7.41 8.49
CA ASP A 11 -84.63 6.32 7.98
C ASP A 11 -84.05 5.73 6.67
N HIS A 12 -83.44 6.57 5.82
CA HIS A 12 -82.79 6.11 4.59
C HIS A 12 -81.46 5.38 4.84
N LEU A 13 -80.69 5.79 5.85
CA LEU A 13 -79.44 5.11 6.23
C LEU A 13 -79.72 3.76 6.92
N ASP A 14 -80.79 3.67 7.71
CA ASP A 14 -81.21 2.43 8.36
C ASP A 14 -81.62 1.36 7.32
N THR A 15 -82.09 1.79 6.14
CA THR A 15 -82.39 0.89 5.00
C THR A 15 -81.15 0.17 4.45
N TYR A 16 -79.95 0.75 4.64
CA TYR A 16 -78.68 0.18 4.18
C TYR A 16 -77.80 -0.35 5.32
N SER A 17 -78.35 -0.47 6.53
CA SER A 17 -77.63 -1.07 7.64
C SER A 17 -77.48 -2.58 7.41
N LEU A 18 -76.23 -3.05 7.37
CA LEU A 18 -75.91 -4.47 7.21
C LEU A 18 -76.48 -5.24 8.40
N SER A 19 -77.16 -6.36 8.15
CA SER A 19 -77.60 -7.24 9.24
C SER A 19 -76.39 -7.73 10.03
N GLU A 20 -76.57 -8.03 11.32
CA GLU A 20 -75.47 -8.52 12.15
C GLU A 20 -74.79 -9.76 11.55
N ASP A 21 -75.53 -10.61 10.84
CA ASP A 21 -74.98 -11.75 10.10
C ASP A 21 -74.05 -11.34 8.94
N GLN A 22 -74.37 -10.27 8.22
CA GLN A 22 -73.52 -9.74 7.15
C GLN A 22 -72.25 -9.10 7.73
N LEU A 23 -72.39 -8.40 8.85
CA LEU A 23 -71.26 -7.81 9.58
C LEU A 23 -70.30 -8.89 10.08
N ASN A 24 -70.82 -9.93 10.74
CA ASN A 24 -70.05 -11.06 11.23
C ASN A 24 -69.36 -11.82 10.09
N LYS A 25 -70.03 -11.96 8.93
CA LYS A 25 -69.43 -12.57 7.74
C LYS A 25 -68.29 -11.72 7.19
N LEU A 26 -68.44 -10.40 7.17
CA LEU A 26 -67.41 -9.48 6.68
C LEU A 26 -66.20 -9.45 7.63
N GLU A 27 -66.44 -9.49 8.94
CA GLU A 27 -65.39 -9.60 9.96
C GLU A 27 -64.63 -10.93 9.85
N SER A 28 -65.33 -12.05 9.61
CA SER A 28 -64.69 -13.34 9.39
C SER A 28 -63.81 -13.38 8.13
N LEU A 29 -64.21 -12.69 7.07
CA LEU A 29 -63.42 -12.55 5.84
C LEU A 29 -62.22 -11.63 6.02
N ALA A 30 -62.35 -10.59 6.85
CA ALA A 30 -61.26 -9.69 7.22
C ALA A 30 -60.23 -10.40 8.13
N GLU A 31 -60.68 -11.27 9.03
CA GLU A 31 -59.78 -12.10 9.85
C GLU A 31 -59.07 -13.18 9.04
N GLN A 32 -59.75 -13.84 8.10
CA GLN A 32 -59.11 -14.81 7.21
C GLN A 32 -58.06 -14.20 6.26
N ASN A 33 -58.20 -12.91 5.92
CA ASN A 33 -57.26 -12.19 5.04
C ASN A 33 -56.25 -11.31 5.78
N LYS A 34 -56.04 -11.51 7.09
CA LYS A 34 -54.90 -10.88 7.77
C LYS A 34 -53.62 -11.35 7.07
N PRO A 35 -52.81 -10.44 6.48
CA PRO A 35 -51.58 -10.86 5.82
C PRO A 35 -50.73 -11.57 6.86
N VAL A 36 -50.43 -12.85 6.63
CA VAL A 36 -49.42 -13.57 7.41
C VAL A 36 -48.14 -12.77 7.23
N THR A 37 -47.77 -12.00 8.25
CA THR A 37 -46.48 -11.33 8.33
C THR A 37 -45.45 -12.44 8.44
N LYS A 38 -45.05 -13.01 7.30
CA LYS A 38 -43.86 -13.83 7.22
C LYS A 38 -42.74 -12.92 7.72
N HIS A 39 -42.25 -13.16 8.93
CA HIS A 39 -40.97 -12.65 9.37
C HIS A 39 -39.93 -13.18 8.38
N ARG A 40 -39.68 -12.40 7.33
CA ARG A 40 -38.50 -12.55 6.50
C ARG A 40 -37.35 -12.28 7.44
N ILE A 41 -36.71 -13.35 7.91
CA ILE A 41 -35.42 -13.26 8.59
C ILE A 41 -34.50 -12.56 7.60
N SER A 42 -34.27 -11.28 7.85
CA SER A 42 -33.42 -10.43 7.04
C SER A 42 -32.01 -10.96 7.23
N ILE A 43 -31.48 -11.64 6.21
CA ILE A 43 -30.08 -12.05 6.10
C ILE A 43 -29.16 -10.87 5.75
N TYR A 44 -29.72 -9.69 5.51
CA TYR A 44 -29.01 -8.46 5.19
C TYR A 44 -27.99 -7.97 6.25
N PRO A 45 -28.18 -8.13 7.59
CA PRO A 45 -27.15 -7.72 8.53
C PRO A 45 -25.95 -8.69 8.54
N PHE A 46 -26.15 -9.97 8.19
CA PHE A 46 -25.07 -10.95 8.09
C PHE A 46 -24.26 -10.79 6.79
N THR A 47 -24.91 -10.44 5.67
CA THR A 47 -24.19 -10.18 4.41
C THR A 47 -23.42 -8.86 4.44
N MET A 48 -23.95 -7.81 5.09
CA MET A 48 -23.21 -6.56 5.31
C MET A 48 -22.01 -6.74 6.24
N ALA A 49 -22.18 -7.47 7.36
CA ALA A 49 -21.09 -7.73 8.30
C ALA A 49 -19.94 -8.53 7.64
N GLY A 50 -20.27 -9.52 6.79
CA GLY A 50 -19.27 -10.27 6.03
C GLY A 50 -18.48 -9.42 5.05
N ALA A 51 -19.14 -8.51 4.33
CA ALA A 51 -18.47 -7.62 3.38
C ALA A 51 -17.51 -6.64 4.07
N VAL A 52 -17.90 -6.08 5.23
CA VAL A 52 -17.04 -5.19 6.02
C VAL A 52 -15.84 -5.93 6.58
N ALA A 53 -16.03 -7.14 7.12
CA ALA A 53 -14.94 -7.97 7.64
C ALA A 53 -13.93 -8.36 6.54
N ALA A 54 -14.41 -8.74 5.35
CA ALA A 54 -13.54 -9.04 4.21
C ALA A 54 -12.77 -7.81 3.72
N PHE A 55 -13.42 -6.64 3.68
CA PHE A 55 -12.77 -5.39 3.28
C PHE A 55 -11.67 -4.98 4.27
N LEU A 56 -11.95 -5.09 5.58
CA LEU A 56 -10.94 -4.83 6.62
C LEU A 56 -9.78 -5.83 6.50
N LEU A 57 -10.06 -7.12 6.31
CA LEU A 57 -9.02 -8.14 6.13
C LEU A 57 -8.12 -7.81 4.93
N VAL A 58 -8.70 -7.51 3.77
CA VAL A 58 -7.92 -7.15 2.57
C VAL A 58 -7.14 -5.85 2.78
N PHE A 59 -7.75 -4.84 3.40
CA PHE A 59 -7.10 -3.55 3.68
C PHE A 59 -5.88 -3.69 4.59
N PHE A 60 -5.95 -4.55 5.61
CA PHE A 60 -4.82 -4.81 6.51
C PHE A 60 -3.80 -5.82 5.94
N LEU A 61 -4.22 -6.79 5.12
CA LEU A 61 -3.34 -7.84 4.58
C LEU A 61 -2.63 -7.44 3.27
N ALA A 62 -3.26 -6.61 2.43
CA ALA A 62 -2.68 -6.13 1.17
C ALA A 62 -1.30 -5.47 1.33
N PRO A 63 -1.05 -4.55 2.29
CA PRO A 63 0.27 -3.97 2.47
C PRO A 63 1.31 -5.02 2.92
N TYR A 64 0.94 -6.04 3.68
CA TYR A 64 1.85 -7.13 4.05
C TYR A 64 2.27 -7.97 2.84
N LEU A 65 1.34 -8.23 1.91
CA LEU A 65 1.63 -8.94 0.67
C LEU A 65 2.43 -8.07 -0.32
N GLN A 66 2.24 -6.76 -0.29
CA GLN A 66 2.85 -5.82 -1.24
C GLN A 66 4.21 -5.25 -0.77
N ASN A 67 4.53 -5.32 0.53
CA ASN A 67 5.77 -4.78 1.09
C ASN A 67 7.01 -5.67 0.88
N GLN A 68 6.94 -6.65 -0.02
CA GLN A 68 8.13 -7.36 -0.52
C GLN A 68 8.87 -6.54 -1.59
N SER A 69 9.14 -5.26 -1.30
CA SER A 69 10.19 -4.58 -2.07
C SER A 69 11.52 -5.23 -1.69
N GLY A 70 12.05 -6.06 -2.60
CA GLY A 70 13.34 -6.72 -2.43
C GLY A 70 14.42 -5.72 -2.06
N ILE A 71 15.41 -6.17 -1.29
CA ILE A 71 16.52 -5.33 -0.81
C ILE A 71 17.20 -4.57 -1.96
N GLN A 72 17.26 -5.17 -3.16
CA GLN A 72 17.79 -4.58 -4.38
C GLN A 72 17.06 -3.29 -4.76
N LYS A 73 15.71 -3.28 -4.68
CA LYS A 73 14.91 -2.09 -4.96
C LYS A 73 15.16 -0.99 -3.94
N LYS A 74 15.29 -1.34 -2.66
CA LYS A 74 15.58 -0.36 -1.59
C LYS A 74 16.95 0.28 -1.78
N ILE A 75 17.95 -0.52 -2.12
CA ILE A 75 19.31 -0.03 -2.43
C ILE A 75 19.31 0.85 -3.67
N ALA A 76 18.66 0.43 -4.74
CA ALA A 76 18.55 1.23 -5.96
C ALA A 76 17.92 2.60 -5.69
N MET A 77 16.82 2.63 -4.92
CA MET A 77 16.16 3.87 -4.52
C MET A 77 17.06 4.78 -3.67
N GLU A 78 17.78 4.23 -2.70
CA GLU A 78 18.71 4.97 -1.85
C GLU A 78 19.90 5.53 -2.67
N VAL A 79 20.50 4.70 -3.51
CA VAL A 79 21.64 5.08 -4.37
C VAL A 79 21.24 6.19 -5.33
N VAL A 80 20.08 6.09 -5.99
CA VAL A 80 19.59 7.12 -6.91
C VAL A 80 19.30 8.43 -6.15
N ALA A 81 18.62 8.36 -5.01
CA ALA A 81 18.32 9.54 -4.21
C ALA A 81 19.61 10.25 -3.74
N ASN A 82 20.61 9.48 -3.31
CA ASN A 82 21.89 10.03 -2.88
C ASN A 82 22.73 10.55 -4.05
N HIS A 83 22.68 9.89 -5.21
CA HIS A 83 23.33 10.34 -6.43
C HIS A 83 22.80 11.71 -6.85
N ILE A 84 21.48 11.90 -6.91
CA ILE A 84 20.86 13.18 -7.32
C ILE A 84 21.22 14.31 -6.35
N LYS A 85 21.28 14.04 -5.04
CA LYS A 85 21.62 15.05 -4.02
C LYS A 85 23.05 15.59 -4.16
N LEU A 86 23.97 14.85 -4.80
CA LEU A 86 25.36 15.23 -5.06
C LEU A 86 26.03 15.98 -3.90
N LYS A 87 25.97 15.43 -2.68
CA LYS A 87 26.66 16.02 -1.54
C LYS A 87 28.16 16.23 -1.83
N PRO A 88 28.81 17.25 -1.23
CA PRO A 88 30.23 17.50 -1.40
C PRO A 88 31.08 16.28 -1.03
N LEU A 89 32.24 16.17 -1.67
CA LEU A 89 33.25 15.19 -1.30
C LEU A 89 33.84 15.57 0.05
N GLU A 90 34.21 14.56 0.84
CA GLU A 90 34.94 14.77 2.10
C GLU A 90 36.45 14.75 1.86
N ILE A 91 36.87 14.03 0.82
CA ILE A 91 38.24 14.04 0.32
C ILE A 91 38.24 14.05 -1.21
N GLU A 92 39.09 14.90 -1.78
CA GLU A 92 39.40 14.94 -3.20
C GLU A 92 40.74 14.27 -3.43
N THR A 93 40.74 13.19 -4.20
CA THR A 93 41.94 12.42 -4.52
C THR A 93 41.68 11.57 -5.76
N SER A 94 42.71 11.44 -6.59
CA SER A 94 42.71 10.55 -7.75
C SER A 94 43.18 9.13 -7.44
N SER A 95 43.55 8.85 -6.18
CA SER A 95 44.12 7.56 -5.75
C SER A 95 43.22 6.84 -4.76
N ILE A 96 43.09 5.52 -4.90
CA ILE A 96 42.37 4.70 -3.93
C ILE A 96 43.13 4.65 -2.59
N GLU A 97 44.45 4.77 -2.62
CA GLU A 97 45.32 4.85 -1.45
C GLU A 97 45.01 6.09 -0.60
N GLY A 98 44.76 7.23 -1.24
CA GLY A 98 44.31 8.45 -0.58
C GLY A 98 42.96 8.25 0.13
N ILE A 99 42.02 7.56 -0.52
CA ILE A 99 40.72 7.20 0.07
C ILE A 99 40.92 6.31 1.30
N ARG A 100 41.71 5.24 1.18
CA ARG A 100 41.98 4.30 2.29
C ARG A 100 42.64 4.99 3.48
N SER A 101 43.54 5.94 3.21
CA SER A 101 44.24 6.68 4.27
C SER A 101 43.31 7.61 5.05
N TYR A 102 42.29 8.17 4.38
CA TYR A 102 41.31 9.07 4.98
C TYR A 102 40.17 8.32 5.67
N PHE A 103 39.69 7.23 5.08
CA PHE A 103 38.56 6.46 5.58
C PHE A 103 38.91 5.47 6.70
N LYS A 104 39.10 6.01 7.91
CA LYS A 104 39.43 5.23 9.13
C LYS A 104 38.25 4.59 9.85
N LYS A 105 37.02 5.02 9.55
CA LYS A 105 35.81 4.53 10.24
C LYS A 105 35.13 3.35 9.55
N LEU A 106 35.57 2.99 8.35
CA LEU A 106 35.00 1.86 7.62
C LEU A 106 35.45 0.56 8.29
N ASP A 107 34.51 -0.37 8.44
CA ASP A 107 34.80 -1.74 8.88
C ASP A 107 35.42 -2.60 7.76
N PHE A 108 35.61 -2.00 6.57
CA PHE A 108 36.22 -2.63 5.39
C PHE A 108 37.19 -1.66 4.70
N VAL A 109 38.08 -2.21 3.87
CA VAL A 109 39.03 -1.43 3.07
C VAL A 109 38.47 -1.21 1.67
N PRO A 110 38.28 0.04 1.20
CA PRO A 110 37.86 0.31 -0.17
C PRO A 110 38.80 -0.33 -1.19
N VAL A 111 38.24 -0.94 -2.23
CA VAL A 111 39.00 -1.65 -3.28
C VAL A 111 38.93 -0.93 -4.61
N ASN A 112 39.93 -1.15 -5.46
CA ASN A 112 39.87 -0.68 -6.85
C ASN A 112 38.85 -1.54 -7.61
N SER A 113 37.89 -0.89 -8.25
CA SER A 113 36.88 -1.59 -9.05
C SER A 113 37.42 -1.88 -10.44
N GLN A 114 37.41 -3.16 -10.83
CA GLN A 114 37.74 -3.57 -12.19
C GLN A 114 36.82 -2.90 -13.22
N LEU A 115 35.53 -2.74 -12.90
CA LEU A 115 34.55 -2.07 -13.75
C LEU A 115 34.94 -0.61 -14.03
N VAL A 116 35.37 0.12 -12.99
CA VAL A 116 35.82 1.52 -13.12
C VAL A 116 37.03 1.60 -14.05
N SER A 117 38.01 0.71 -13.88
CA SER A 117 39.18 0.64 -14.76
C SER A 117 38.84 0.27 -16.19
N GLN A 118 37.97 -0.72 -16.41
CA GLN A 118 37.52 -1.17 -17.73
C GLN A 118 36.77 -0.09 -18.50
N LEU A 119 35.97 0.72 -17.80
CA LEU A 119 35.24 1.84 -18.39
C LEU A 119 36.11 3.10 -18.59
N GLY A 120 37.39 3.05 -18.20
CA GLY A 120 38.31 4.18 -18.29
C GLY A 120 37.87 5.37 -17.44
N LEU A 121 37.26 5.10 -16.28
CA LEU A 121 36.80 6.13 -15.37
C LEU A 121 37.90 6.49 -14.36
N GLU A 122 38.06 7.78 -14.10
CA GLU A 122 39.02 8.32 -13.15
C GLU A 122 38.34 8.65 -11.82
N LEU A 123 38.99 8.28 -10.72
CA LEU A 123 38.57 8.66 -9.38
C LEU A 123 38.80 10.16 -9.16
N ILE A 124 37.80 10.82 -8.56
CA ILE A 124 37.87 12.25 -8.20
C ILE A 124 37.96 12.42 -6.68
N GLY A 125 37.40 11.47 -5.94
CA GLY A 125 37.42 11.47 -4.48
C GLY A 125 36.31 10.62 -3.89
N GLY A 126 36.03 10.83 -2.61
CA GLY A 126 35.02 10.08 -1.90
C GLY A 126 34.41 10.81 -0.71
N ARG A 127 33.35 10.22 -0.19
CA ARG A 127 32.74 10.59 1.11
C ARG A 127 32.20 9.36 1.85
N TYR A 128 32.11 9.46 3.17
CA TYR A 128 31.34 8.50 3.96
C TYR A 128 29.86 8.55 3.58
N CYS A 129 29.24 7.38 3.52
CA CYS A 129 27.82 7.22 3.30
C CYS A 129 27.28 6.05 4.13
N SER A 130 26.00 5.80 4.00
CA SER A 130 25.37 4.58 4.45
C SER A 130 24.66 3.91 3.27
N LEU A 131 24.55 2.59 3.31
CA LEU A 131 23.66 1.81 2.47
C LEU A 131 22.84 0.89 3.38
N GLN A 132 21.52 1.11 3.38
CA GLN A 132 20.58 0.35 4.21
C GLN A 132 21.00 0.31 5.69
N GLY A 133 21.54 1.43 6.20
CA GLY A 133 22.00 1.58 7.58
C GLY A 133 23.42 1.08 7.86
N ASN A 134 24.09 0.41 6.93
CA ASN A 134 25.49 -0.02 7.08
C ASN A 134 26.43 1.05 6.57
N ILE A 135 27.60 1.17 7.18
CA ILE A 135 28.60 2.14 6.75
C ILE A 135 29.09 1.79 5.34
N ALA A 136 29.23 2.81 4.51
CA ALA A 136 29.61 2.67 3.11
C ALA A 136 30.55 3.79 2.68
N ALA A 137 31.34 3.50 1.66
CA ALA A 137 32.12 4.49 0.91
C ALA A 137 31.35 4.87 -0.35
N GLN A 138 31.17 6.15 -0.59
CA GLN A 138 30.70 6.68 -1.87
C GLN A 138 31.89 7.30 -2.59
N LEU A 139 32.32 6.67 -3.68
CA LEU A 139 33.39 7.15 -4.55
C LEU A 139 32.77 7.89 -5.73
N ARG A 140 33.40 9.00 -6.11
CA ARG A 140 33.00 9.78 -7.29
C ARG A 140 34.02 9.55 -8.39
N VAL A 141 33.53 9.12 -9.54
CA VAL A 141 34.36 8.86 -10.72
C VAL A 141 33.85 9.66 -11.92
N ARG A 142 34.72 9.93 -12.88
CA ARG A 142 34.39 10.67 -14.10
C ARG A 142 35.07 10.03 -15.29
N LYS A 143 34.41 10.11 -16.45
CA LYS A 143 35.04 9.77 -17.72
C LYS A 143 35.90 10.94 -18.21
N PRO A 144 37.20 10.73 -18.51
CA PRO A 144 38.08 11.77 -19.04
C PRO A 144 37.47 12.48 -20.24
N GLY A 145 37.63 13.81 -20.30
CA GLY A 145 37.08 14.63 -21.38
C GLY A 145 35.56 14.83 -21.35
N THR A 146 34.85 14.30 -20.35
CA THR A 146 33.41 14.53 -20.16
C THR A 146 33.13 15.20 -18.82
N ASN A 147 32.01 15.92 -18.72
CA ASN A 147 31.52 16.41 -17.43
C ASN A 147 30.59 15.40 -16.72
N SER A 148 30.54 14.14 -17.21
CA SER A 148 29.69 13.10 -16.65
C SER A 148 30.33 12.53 -15.38
N VAL A 149 29.61 12.67 -14.27
CA VAL A 149 30.01 12.16 -12.96
C VAL A 149 29.18 10.93 -12.65
N GLN A 150 29.85 9.88 -12.21
CA GLN A 150 29.21 8.66 -11.71
C GLN A 150 29.60 8.45 -10.24
N THR A 151 28.79 7.68 -9.53
CA THR A 151 29.03 7.35 -8.13
C THR A 151 29.11 5.84 -7.96
N LEU A 152 30.23 5.36 -7.45
CA LEU A 152 30.44 3.98 -7.06
C LEU A 152 30.26 3.86 -5.55
N TYR A 153 29.43 2.90 -5.12
CA TYR A 153 29.23 2.61 -3.71
C TYR A 153 29.95 1.31 -3.35
N GLN A 154 30.62 1.30 -2.21
CA GLN A 154 31.25 0.12 -1.64
C GLN A 154 30.82 -0.01 -0.17
N THR A 155 30.50 -1.22 0.24
CA THR A 155 30.17 -1.57 1.63
C THR A 155 30.60 -3.01 1.87
N GLU A 156 30.75 -3.39 3.13
CA GLU A 156 30.99 -4.78 3.49
C GLU A 156 29.76 -5.63 3.16
N TYR A 157 29.99 -6.82 2.59
CA TYR A 157 28.89 -7.74 2.35
C TYR A 157 28.42 -8.36 3.67
N ARG A 158 27.19 -8.00 4.07
CA ARG A 158 26.48 -8.55 5.22
C ARG A 158 25.27 -9.36 4.76
N LYS A 159 25.33 -10.69 4.94
CA LYS A 159 24.28 -11.63 4.48
C LYS A 159 22.91 -11.34 5.08
N ASP A 160 22.86 -10.89 6.33
CA ASP A 160 21.61 -10.56 7.03
C ASP A 160 20.92 -9.29 6.47
N VAL A 161 21.65 -8.46 5.73
CA VAL A 161 21.11 -7.24 5.11
C VAL A 161 20.96 -7.40 3.60
N PHE A 162 22.00 -7.91 2.93
CA PHE A 162 22.13 -7.99 1.47
C PHE A 162 21.87 -9.40 0.93
N GLU A 163 20.91 -10.11 1.52
CA GLU A 163 20.54 -11.44 1.06
C GLU A 163 20.09 -11.40 -0.41
N ASN A 164 20.43 -12.45 -1.18
CA ASN A 164 20.05 -12.60 -2.59
C ASN A 164 20.60 -11.50 -3.52
N MET A 165 21.83 -11.02 -3.26
CA MET A 165 22.57 -10.22 -4.23
C MET A 165 23.16 -11.10 -5.34
N PRO A 166 23.11 -10.67 -6.61
CA PRO A 166 23.73 -11.40 -7.70
C PRO A 166 25.26 -11.44 -7.52
N ALA A 167 25.85 -12.62 -7.64
CA ALA A 167 27.28 -12.80 -7.62
C ALA A 167 27.83 -12.66 -9.05
N LEU A 168 28.40 -11.49 -9.36
CA LEU A 168 28.96 -11.23 -10.70
C LEU A 168 30.11 -12.20 -11.05
N GLU A 169 30.82 -12.70 -10.04
CA GLU A 169 31.90 -13.70 -10.21
C GLU A 169 31.36 -15.06 -10.71
N ASP A 170 30.11 -15.37 -10.36
CA ASP A 170 29.42 -16.60 -10.78
C ASP A 170 28.67 -16.42 -12.11
N GLY A 171 28.75 -15.24 -12.72
CA GLY A 171 28.07 -14.91 -13.97
C GLY A 171 26.60 -14.50 -13.79
N ASP A 172 26.16 -14.23 -12.57
CA ASP A 172 24.82 -13.70 -12.31
C ASP A 172 24.62 -12.33 -12.98
N LYS A 173 23.38 -12.06 -13.39
CA LYS A 173 23.02 -10.77 -13.95
C LYS A 173 22.69 -9.78 -12.83
N PRO A 174 23.17 -8.51 -12.93
CA PRO A 174 22.81 -7.45 -11.99
C PRO A 174 21.34 -7.03 -12.06
#